data_AF-A0A353WI61-F1
#
_entry.id   AF-A0A353WI61-F1
#
_cell.length_a   1.000
_cell.length_b   1.000
_cell.length_c   1.000
_cell.angle_alpha   90.00
_cell.angle_beta   90.00
_cell.angle_gamma   90.00
#
_symmetry.space_group_name_H-M   'P 1'
#
loop_
_entity.id
_entity.type
_entity.pdbx_description
1 polymer ?
#
loop_
_entity_poly.entity_id
_entity_poly.type
_entity_poly.pdbx_seq_one_letter_code
_entity_poly.pdbx_strand_id
1 'polypeptide(L)' 'LLKASIFGGIIALISSSMGYKTRGGAMDVGKSTTKAVVWSFVAVVIVDYIISLLFFE' A
#
# COMPACT_ATOMS: atom_id res chain seq x y z
N LEU A 1 -4.23 10.50 -14.68
CA LEU A 1 -3.37 9.33 -14.97
C LEU A 1 -2.19 9.25 -14.00
N LEU A 2 -1.36 10.29 -13.87
CA LEU A 2 -0.22 10.31 -12.92
C LEU A 2 -0.59 9.93 -11.48
N LYS A 3 -1.68 10.49 -10.93
CA LYS A 3 -2.17 10.19 -9.57
C LYS A 3 -2.51 8.69 -9.39
N ALA A 4 -3.17 8.08 -10.37
CA ALA A 4 -3.54 6.66 -10.36
C ALA A 4 -2.32 5.73 -10.50
N SER A 5 -1.34 6.10 -11.33
CA SER A 5 -0.08 5.35 -11.47
C SER A 5 0.73 5.33 -10.17
N ILE A 6 0.76 6.46 -9.45
CA ILE A 6 1.43 6.56 -8.14
C ILE A 6 0.74 5.68 -7.11
N PHE A 7 -0.60 5.72 -7.03
CA PHE A 7 -1.35 4.85 -6.11
C PHE A 7 -1.14 3.36 -6.41
N GLY A 8 -1.20 2.95 -7.68
CA GLY A 8 -0.95 1.57 -8.09
C GLY A 8 0.47 1.10 -7.74
N GLY A 9 1.48 1.96 -7.96
CA GLY A 9 2.87 1.66 -7.63
C GLY A 9 3.10 1.46 -6.13
N ILE A 10 2.50 2.31 -5.30
CA ILE A 10 2.60 2.22 -3.83
C ILE A 10 1.94 0.94 -3.31
N ILE A 11 0.74 0.62 -3.79
CA ILE A 11 0.02 -0.61 -3.39
C ILE A 11 0.84 -1.85 -3.78
N ALA A 12 1.42 -1.87 -4.98
CA ALA A 12 2.25 -2.98 -5.45
C ALA A 12 3.53 -3.15 -4.60
N LEU A 13 4.20 -2.06 -4.26
CA LEU A 13 5.40 -2.07 -3.40
C LEU A 13 5.11 -2.56 -1.99
N ILE A 14 4.01 -2.09 -1.38
CA ILE A 14 3.62 -2.49 -0.03
C ILE A 14 3.19 -3.96 -0.01
N SER A 15 2.38 -4.39 -0.99
CA SER A 15 1.91 -5.76 -1.10
C SER A 15 3.07 -6.75 -1.33
N SER A 16 4.00 -6.40 -2.24
CA SER A 16 5.19 -7.20 -2.50
C SER A 16 6.11 -7.27 -1.28
N SER A 17 6.37 -6.13 -0.61
CA SER A 17 7.19 -6.10 0.60
C SER A 17 6.60 -6.95 1.73
N MET A 18 5.28 -6.91 1.92
CA MET A 18 4.64 -7.73 2.95
C MET A 18 4.68 -9.22 2.59
N GLY A 19 4.52 -9.56 1.30
CA GLY A 19 4.70 -10.93 0.80
C GLY A 19 6.11 -11.47 1.04
N TYR A 20 7.14 -10.69 0.69
CA TYR A 20 8.54 -11.05 0.90
C TYR A 20 8.92 -11.21 2.38
N LYS A 21 8.34 -10.40 3.27
CA LYS A 21 8.63 -10.44 4.71
C LYS A 21 7.86 -11.53 5.45
N THR A 22 6.91 -12.19 4.79
CA THR A 22 6.12 -13.27 5.37
C THR A 22 6.98 -14.53 5.45
N ARG A 23 7.32 -14.96 6.66
CA ARG A 23 8.03 -16.21 6.93
C ARG A 23 7.14 -17.02 7.87
N GLY A 24 6.26 -17.85 7.31
CA GLY A 24 5.28 -18.63 8.07
C GLY A 24 4.39 -19.48 7.16
N GLY A 25 3.54 -20.32 7.76
CA GLY A 25 2.60 -21.18 7.04
C GLY A 25 1.39 -20.43 6.48
N ALA A 26 0.41 -21.17 5.93
CA ALA A 26 -0.79 -20.59 5.30
C ALA A 26 -1.57 -19.61 6.20
N MET A 27 -1.56 -19.82 7.52
CA MET A 27 -2.20 -18.93 8.49
C MET A 27 -1.51 -17.55 8.60
N ASP A 28 -0.18 -17.51 8.52
CA ASP A 28 0.58 -16.26 8.57
C ASP A 28 0.48 -15.49 7.25
N VAL A 29 0.34 -16.19 6.12
CA VAL A 29 0.05 -15.55 4.82
C VAL A 29 -1.28 -14.81 4.87
N GLY A 30 -2.32 -15.39 5.48
CA GLY A 30 -3.61 -14.74 5.69
C GLY A 30 -3.47 -13.46 6.53
N LYS A 31 -2.78 -13.54 7.68
CA LYS A 31 -2.53 -12.38 8.55
C LYS A 31 -1.69 -11.30 7.86
N SER A 32 -0.65 -11.67 7.13
CA SER A 32 0.18 -10.73 6.38
C SER A 32 -0.61 -10.05 5.27
N THR A 33 -1.48 -10.77 4.56
CA THR A 33 -2.36 -10.19 3.53
C THR A 33 -3.29 -9.14 4.13
N THR A 34 -3.95 -9.43 5.25
CA THR A 34 -4.81 -8.44 5.93
C THR A 34 -4.01 -7.22 6.37
N LYS A 35 -2.82 -7.42 6.93
CA LYS A 35 -1.93 -6.30 7.29
C LYS A 35 -1.49 -5.50 6.06
N ALA A 36 -1.19 -6.17 4.94
CA ALA A 36 -0.80 -5.52 3.69
C ALA A 36 -1.90 -4.59 3.17
N VAL A 37 -3.16 -5.03 3.23
CA VAL A 37 -4.31 -4.21 2.81
C VAL A 37 -4.47 -2.99 3.70
N VAL A 38 -4.39 -3.15 5.03
CA VAL A 38 -4.48 -2.02 5.98
C VAL A 38 -3.37 -1.00 5.74
N TRP A 39 -2.11 -1.46 5.63
CA TRP A 39 -0.97 -0.59 5.36
C TRP A 39 -1.06 0.11 4.01
N SER A 40 -1.55 -0.60 2.98
CA SER A 40 -1.77 -0.01 1.65
C SER A 40 -2.85 1.08 1.70
N PHE A 41 -3.93 0.85 2.44
CA PHE A 41 -5.01 1.84 2.60
C PHE A 41 -4.51 3.10 3.30
N VAL A 42 -3.76 2.96 4.40
CA VAL A 42 -3.18 4.09 5.13
C VAL A 42 -2.20 4.87 4.25
N ALA A 43 -1.32 4.18 3.53
CA ALA A 43 -0.37 4.83 2.64
C ALA A 43 -1.05 5.60 1.50
N VAL A 44 -2.09 5.02 0.89
CA VAL A 44 -2.87 5.68 -0.17
C VAL A 44 -3.53 6.95 0.36
N VAL A 45 -4.12 6.93 1.55
CA VAL A 45 -4.74 8.13 2.16
C VAL A 45 -3.71 9.23 2.42
N ILE A 46 -2.53 8.88 2.95
CA ILE A 46 -1.44 9.85 3.19
C ILE A 46 -0.97 10.46 1.87
N VAL A 47 -0.76 9.64 0.85
CA VAL A 47 -0.30 10.11 -0.46
C VAL A 47 -1.37 10.93 -1.16
N ASP A 48 -2.65 10.56 -1.02
CA ASP A 48 -3.75 11.37 -1.55
C ASP A 48 -3.79 12.76 -0.90
N TYR A 49 -3.55 12.86 0.41
CA TYR A 49 -3.43 14.13 1.10
C TYR A 49 -2.24 14.96 0.60
N ILE A 50 -1.05 14.36 0.46
CA ILE A 50 0.14 15.05 -0.06
C ILE A 50 -0.09 15.54 -1.49
N ILE A 51 -0.63 14.70 -2.37
CA ILE A 51 -0.89 15.09 -3.75
C ILE A 51 -1.97 16.18 -3.81
N SER A 52 -3.02 16.07 -3.01
CA SER A 52 -4.07 17.10 -2.98
C SER A 52 -3.53 18.43 -2.44
N LEU A 53 -2.62 18.41 -1.47
CA LEU A 53 -1.99 19.64 -0.97
C LEU A 53 -1.05 20.26 -2.02
N LEU A 54 -0.26 19.45 -2.72
CA LEU A 54 0.72 19.91 -3.70
C LEU A 54 0.10 20.32 -5.06
N PHE A 55 -1.10 19.84 -5.38
CA PHE A 55 -1.79 20.11 -6.65
C PHE A 55 -2.96 21.10 -6.50
N PHE A 56 -3.39 21.41 -5.28
CA PHE A 56 -4.51 22.32 -4.99
C PHE A 56 -4.06 23.61 -4.25
N GLU A 57 -2.74 23.82 -4.10
CA GLU A 57 -2.15 25.17 -4.00
C GLU A 57 -1.89 25.77 -5.39
#